data_AF-A0A0S8Z992-F1
#
_entry.id   AF-A0A0S8Z992-F1
#
_cell.length_a   1.000
_cell.length_b   1.000
_cell.length_c   1.000
_cell.angle_alpha   90.00
_cell.angle_beta   90.00
_cell.angle_gamma   90.00
#
_symmetry.space_group_name_H-M   'P 1'
#
loop_
_entity.id
_entity.type
_entity.pdbx_description
1 polymer ?
#
loop_
_entity_poly.entity_id
_entity_poly.type
_entity_poly.pdbx_seq_one_letter_code
_entity_poly.pdbx_strand_id
1 'polypeptide(L)'
;MNYNWDWSVFFKSTGVGSETYLDWYVSGLAWTIGIAIAAWIIALTLGSILGVMRTVPNRIVSGIATCYVELFRNVPLLVQLFIWYFLVPDLLPADLQEWYKQDLNPTTSAFLSVVVCLGLFTTARVCEQVRTGIQALPKGQESAARAMGFKLPQIYWNVLLPQAYRIIIPPLTSEFLNVFKNTSVASLIGLMELLAQTKQTAEFSANLFEAFTLATLIYFTLNMSLMLLMRLVEKKVAVPGLISVGGK
;
A
#
# COMPACT_ATOMS: atom_id res chain seq x y z
N MET A 1 -27.99 -27.66 -1.62
CA MET A 1 -27.33 -27.29 -2.89
C MET A 1 -26.46 -28.47 -3.30
N ASN A 2 -26.79 -29.15 -4.40
CA ASN A 2 -25.97 -30.22 -4.96
C ASN A 2 -24.94 -29.58 -5.90
N TYR A 3 -23.90 -28.96 -5.33
CA TYR A 3 -22.78 -28.44 -6.10
C TYR A 3 -21.73 -29.53 -6.27
N ASN A 4 -21.29 -29.76 -7.50
CA ASN A 4 -20.24 -30.73 -7.80
C ASN A 4 -18.89 -30.02 -7.83
N TRP A 5 -18.09 -30.25 -6.79
CA TRP A 5 -16.77 -29.63 -6.67
C TRP A 5 -15.77 -30.22 -7.67
N ASP A 6 -15.04 -29.38 -8.39
CA ASP A 6 -13.99 -29.77 -9.34
C ASP A 6 -12.68 -29.00 -9.12
N TRP A 7 -11.91 -29.44 -8.12
CA TRP A 7 -10.57 -28.90 -7.84
C TRP A 7 -9.53 -29.21 -8.94
N SER A 8 -9.83 -30.14 -9.85
CA SER A 8 -8.92 -30.44 -10.97
C SER A 8 -8.85 -29.29 -11.98
N VAL A 9 -9.81 -28.35 -11.93
CA VAL A 9 -9.87 -27.17 -12.80
C VAL A 9 -8.55 -26.41 -12.86
N PHE A 10 -7.82 -26.30 -11.75
CA PHE A 10 -6.59 -25.51 -11.69
C PHE A 10 -5.46 -26.08 -12.54
N PHE A 11 -5.50 -27.37 -12.85
CA PHE A 11 -4.51 -28.05 -13.70
C PHE A 11 -4.95 -28.16 -15.16
N LYS A 12 -6.14 -27.66 -15.50
CA LYS A 12 -6.63 -27.63 -16.89
C LYS A 12 -5.99 -26.47 -17.64
N SER A 13 -5.79 -26.67 -18.94
CA SER A 13 -5.34 -25.61 -19.83
C SER A 13 -6.39 -24.50 -19.93
N THR A 14 -5.92 -23.27 -19.97
CA THR A 14 -6.75 -22.07 -20.12
C THR A 14 -7.22 -21.86 -21.57
N GLY A 15 -6.67 -22.62 -22.53
CA GLY A 15 -6.83 -22.35 -23.96
C GLY A 15 -6.01 -21.15 -24.47
N VAL A 16 -5.25 -20.49 -23.59
CA VAL A 16 -4.33 -19.39 -23.93
C VAL A 16 -2.90 -19.90 -23.76
N GLY A 17 -2.23 -20.14 -24.90
CA GLY A 17 -0.87 -20.68 -24.88
C GLY A 17 -0.79 -22.06 -24.23
N SER A 18 0.30 -22.32 -23.49
CA SER A 18 0.52 -23.56 -22.74
C SER A 18 0.24 -23.43 -21.24
N GLU A 19 -0.49 -22.38 -20.84
CA GLU A 19 -0.72 -22.07 -19.42
C GLU A 19 -1.91 -22.85 -18.85
N THR A 20 -1.80 -23.14 -17.56
CA THR A 20 -2.89 -23.67 -16.73
C THR A 20 -3.50 -22.55 -15.90
N TYR A 21 -4.70 -22.77 -15.36
CA TYR A 21 -5.30 -21.80 -14.45
C TYR A 21 -4.43 -21.56 -13.20
N LEU A 22 -3.68 -22.56 -12.73
CA LEU A 22 -2.73 -22.38 -11.64
C LEU A 22 -1.65 -21.33 -11.98
N ASP A 23 -1.15 -21.32 -13.22
CA ASP A 23 -0.15 -20.34 -13.69
C ASP A 23 -0.69 -18.91 -13.63
N TRP A 24 -1.98 -18.74 -13.94
CA TRP A 24 -2.67 -17.46 -13.80
C TRP A 24 -2.72 -16.98 -12.35
N TYR A 25 -2.99 -17.86 -11.37
CA TYR A 25 -2.93 -17.48 -9.95
C TYR A 25 -1.51 -17.09 -9.51
N VAL A 26 -0.48 -17.81 -9.98
CA VAL A 26 0.92 -17.50 -9.67
C VAL A 26 1.32 -16.15 -10.25
N SER A 27 0.99 -15.89 -11.51
CA SER A 27 1.23 -14.61 -12.20
C SER A 27 0.47 -13.47 -11.52
N GLY A 28 -0.81 -13.67 -11.22
CA GLY A 28 -1.65 -12.69 -10.52
C GLY A 28 -1.10 -12.33 -9.14
N LEU A 29 -0.65 -13.33 -8.38
CA LEU A 29 -0.01 -13.13 -7.09
C LEU A 29 1.30 -12.32 -7.22
N ALA A 30 2.12 -12.59 -8.24
CA ALA A 30 3.34 -11.83 -8.49
C ALA A 30 3.04 -10.36 -8.77
N TRP A 31 2.02 -10.07 -9.59
CA TRP A 31 1.55 -8.69 -9.83
C TRP A 31 1.03 -8.03 -8.56
N THR A 32 0.18 -8.71 -7.78
CA THR A 32 -0.33 -8.22 -6.49
C THR A 32 0.83 -7.83 -5.55
N ILE A 33 1.85 -8.69 -5.42
CA ILE A 33 3.02 -8.43 -4.57
C ILE A 33 3.83 -7.25 -5.12
N GLY A 34 4.09 -7.22 -6.43
CA GLY A 34 4.85 -6.15 -7.09
C GLY A 34 4.21 -4.77 -6.90
N ILE A 35 2.89 -4.68 -7.10
CA ILE A 35 2.12 -3.44 -6.88
C ILE A 35 2.23 -3.03 -5.42
N ALA A 36 1.96 -3.94 -4.50
CA ALA A 36 1.92 -3.64 -3.07
C ALA A 36 3.26 -3.13 -2.55
N ILE A 37 4.37 -3.79 -2.92
CA ILE A 37 5.71 -3.39 -2.49
C ILE A 37 6.09 -2.03 -3.06
N ALA A 38 5.89 -1.80 -4.36
CA ALA A 38 6.23 -0.53 -5.00
C ALA A 38 5.41 0.63 -4.43
N ALA A 39 4.09 0.44 -4.26
CA ALA A 39 3.22 1.43 -3.63
C ALA A 39 3.62 1.70 -2.17
N TRP A 40 4.01 0.67 -1.42
CA TRP A 40 4.44 0.81 -0.04
C TRP A 40 5.74 1.60 0.09
N ILE A 41 6.70 1.42 -0.82
CA ILE A 41 7.94 2.21 -0.85
C ILE A 41 7.62 3.70 -1.04
N ILE A 42 6.74 4.04 -1.98
CA ILE A 42 6.27 5.42 -2.19
C ILE A 42 5.57 5.94 -0.93
N ALA A 43 4.66 5.14 -0.36
CA ALA A 43 3.88 5.51 0.81
C ALA A 43 4.74 5.77 2.05
N LEU A 44 5.72 4.92 2.31
CA LEU A 44 6.65 5.09 3.42
C LEU A 44 7.52 6.33 3.22
N THR A 45 8.14 6.48 2.05
CA THR A 45 9.05 7.60 1.78
C THR A 45 8.33 8.95 1.85
N LEU A 46 7.26 9.13 1.07
CA LEU A 46 6.50 10.38 1.05
C LEU A 46 5.73 10.59 2.36
N GLY A 47 5.17 9.52 2.94
CA GLY A 47 4.38 9.60 4.16
C GLY A 47 5.22 10.02 5.34
N SER A 48 6.46 9.52 5.44
CA SER A 48 7.46 9.98 6.40
C SER A 48 7.79 11.45 6.26
N ILE A 49 8.06 11.92 5.04
CA ILE A 49 8.40 13.32 4.79
C ILE A 49 7.22 14.23 5.17
N LEU A 50 6.01 13.95 4.66
CA LEU A 50 4.83 14.75 4.91
C LEU A 50 4.39 14.69 6.39
N GLY A 51 4.54 13.53 7.04
CA GLY A 51 4.26 13.37 8.46
C GLY A 51 5.13 14.28 9.32
N VAL A 52 6.43 14.36 9.04
CA VAL A 52 7.34 15.29 9.69
C VAL A 52 6.97 16.73 9.39
N MET A 53 6.71 17.07 8.13
CA MET A 53 6.30 18.43 7.72
C MET A 53 5.07 18.92 8.49
N ARG A 54 4.13 18.06 8.85
CA ARG A 54 2.95 18.45 9.65
C ARG A 54 3.25 18.79 11.09
N THR A 55 4.40 18.36 11.61
CA THR A 55 4.80 18.57 13.01
C THR A 55 5.77 19.75 13.20
N VAL A 56 6.35 20.28 12.12
CA VAL A 56 7.27 21.42 12.22
C VAL A 56 6.53 22.72 12.59
N PRO A 57 7.20 23.67 13.28
CA PRO A 57 6.59 24.93 13.69
C PRO A 57 6.21 25.86 12.52
N ASN A 58 6.76 25.65 11.33
CA ASN A 58 6.44 26.47 10.16
C ASN A 58 5.03 26.13 9.63
N ARG A 59 4.09 27.09 9.78
CA ARG A 59 2.68 26.93 9.38
C ARG A 59 2.48 26.72 7.89
N ILE A 60 3.33 27.27 7.03
CA ILE A 60 3.22 27.07 5.57
C ILE A 60 3.56 25.64 5.22
N VAL A 61 4.69 25.14 5.74
CA VAL A 61 5.16 23.76 5.52
C VAL A 61 4.14 22.75 6.05
N SER A 62 3.64 22.97 7.27
CA SER A 62 2.61 22.12 7.86
C SER A 62 1.27 22.22 7.11
N GLY A 63 0.92 23.40 6.61
CA GLY A 63 -0.29 23.65 5.81
C GLY A 63 -0.29 22.89 4.48
N ILE A 64 0.83 22.89 3.75
CA ILE A 64 0.98 22.15 2.48
C ILE A 64 0.73 20.65 2.71
N ALA A 65 1.40 20.08 3.71
CA ALA A 65 1.24 18.65 4.02
C ALA A 65 -0.16 18.32 4.56
N THR A 66 -0.81 19.25 5.26
CA THR A 66 -2.20 19.09 5.72
C THR A 66 -3.17 19.08 4.55
N CYS A 67 -3.04 20.01 3.60
CA CYS A 67 -3.87 20.06 2.39
C CYS A 67 -3.76 18.76 1.58
N TYR A 68 -2.55 18.26 1.36
CA TYR A 68 -2.33 16.96 0.71
C TYR A 68 -3.11 15.84 1.41
N VAL A 69 -2.96 15.72 2.74
CA VAL A 69 -3.59 14.63 3.49
C VAL A 69 -5.11 14.73 3.47
N GLU A 70 -5.66 15.94 3.64
CA GLU A 70 -7.11 16.17 3.57
C GLU A 70 -7.67 15.80 2.19
N LEU A 71 -6.98 16.16 1.11
CA LEU A 71 -7.40 15.80 -0.24
C LEU A 71 -7.42 14.27 -0.44
N PHE A 72 -6.32 13.59 -0.15
CA PHE A 72 -6.19 12.15 -0.43
C PHE A 72 -6.98 11.26 0.51
N ARG A 73 -7.31 11.70 1.74
CA ARG A 73 -8.13 10.93 2.68
C ARG A 73 -9.62 11.06 2.42
N ASN A 74 -10.07 12.16 1.82
CA ASN A 74 -11.49 12.43 1.59
C ASN A 74 -12.01 11.96 0.22
N VAL A 75 -11.14 11.44 -0.66
CA VAL A 75 -11.53 10.88 -1.96
C VAL A 75 -11.39 9.34 -1.94
N PRO A 76 -12.40 8.57 -2.37
CA PRO A 76 -12.32 7.11 -2.43
C PRO A 76 -11.17 6.60 -3.31
N LEU A 77 -10.53 5.48 -2.92
CA LEU A 77 -9.43 4.88 -3.68
C LEU A 77 -9.80 4.59 -5.14
N LEU A 78 -11.01 4.06 -5.36
CA LEU A 78 -11.48 3.74 -6.70
C LEU A 78 -11.57 4.98 -7.60
N VAL A 79 -12.10 6.09 -7.07
CA VAL A 79 -12.18 7.36 -7.82
C VAL A 79 -10.78 7.86 -8.15
N GLN A 80 -9.85 7.77 -7.19
CA GLN A 80 -8.46 8.14 -7.44
C GLN A 80 -7.84 7.25 -8.53
N LEU A 81 -8.08 5.94 -8.52
CA LEU A 81 -7.54 5.03 -9.52
C LEU A 81 -7.97 5.45 -10.93
N PHE A 82 -9.26 5.77 -11.13
CA PHE A 82 -9.74 6.23 -12.42
C PHE A 82 -9.14 7.58 -12.82
N ILE A 83 -8.94 8.51 -11.88
CA ILE A 83 -8.22 9.75 -12.15
C ILE A 83 -6.79 9.47 -12.61
N TRP A 84 -6.04 8.63 -11.89
CA TRP A 84 -4.64 8.34 -12.20
C TRP A 84 -4.43 7.53 -13.48
N TYR A 85 -5.39 6.70 -13.86
CA TYR A 85 -5.28 5.87 -15.06
C TYR A 85 -5.88 6.53 -16.30
N PHE A 86 -7.05 7.18 -16.19
CA PHE A 86 -7.74 7.76 -17.34
C PHE A 86 -7.50 9.25 -17.50
N LEU A 87 -7.50 10.03 -16.42
CA LEU A 87 -7.48 11.49 -16.51
C LEU A 87 -6.06 12.08 -16.52
N VAL A 88 -5.20 11.66 -15.59
CA VAL A 88 -3.85 12.22 -15.43
C VAL A 88 -3.01 12.10 -16.71
N PRO A 89 -3.00 10.97 -17.44
CA PRO A 89 -2.23 10.88 -18.68
C PRO A 89 -2.66 11.88 -19.75
N ASP A 90 -3.93 12.30 -19.79
CA ASP A 90 -4.42 13.31 -20.72
C ASP A 90 -4.06 14.76 -20.33
N LEU A 91 -3.57 14.95 -19.11
CA LEU A 91 -3.09 16.24 -18.62
C LEU A 91 -1.57 16.38 -18.72
N LEU A 92 -0.86 15.32 -19.14
CA LEU A 92 0.59 15.36 -19.29
C LEU A 92 1.00 16.16 -20.54
N PRO A 93 2.20 16.76 -20.55
CA PRO A 93 2.81 17.30 -21.77
C PRO A 93 2.86 16.25 -22.88
N ALA A 94 2.81 16.68 -24.15
CA ALA A 94 2.64 15.81 -25.31
C ALA A 94 3.63 14.62 -25.33
N ASP A 95 4.92 14.88 -25.10
CA ASP A 95 5.96 13.84 -25.09
C ASP A 95 5.73 12.77 -24.01
N LEU A 96 5.27 13.17 -22.82
CA LEU A 96 4.99 12.25 -21.71
C LEU A 96 3.67 11.50 -21.90
N GLN A 97 2.67 12.15 -22.51
CA GLN A 97 1.41 11.52 -22.86
C GLN A 97 1.61 10.44 -23.92
N GLU A 98 2.38 10.72 -24.97
CA GLU A 98 2.72 9.76 -26.03
C GLU A 98 3.52 8.59 -25.46
N TRP A 99 4.57 8.88 -24.67
CA TRP A 99 5.33 7.85 -23.99
C TRP A 99 4.45 6.92 -23.14
N TYR A 100 3.54 7.50 -22.34
CA TYR A 100 2.68 6.71 -21.46
C TYR A 100 1.63 5.89 -22.22
N LYS A 101 1.01 6.48 -23.25
CA LYS A 101 -0.14 5.88 -23.95
C LYS A 101 0.25 5.00 -25.13
N GLN A 102 1.37 5.27 -25.78
CA GLN A 102 1.75 4.63 -27.04
C GLN A 102 3.03 3.78 -26.90
N ASP A 103 4.06 4.29 -26.24
CA ASP A 103 5.36 3.59 -26.16
C ASP A 103 5.37 2.47 -25.11
N LEU A 104 4.66 2.67 -24.00
CA LEU A 104 4.58 1.67 -22.93
C LEU A 104 3.63 0.53 -23.29
N ASN A 105 4.01 -0.68 -22.88
CA ASN A 105 3.10 -1.80 -22.88
C ASN A 105 1.87 -1.48 -22.00
N PRO A 106 0.63 -1.79 -22.44
CA PRO A 106 -0.60 -1.51 -21.68
C PRO A 106 -0.60 -2.05 -20.24
N THR A 107 0.04 -3.20 -20.00
CA THR A 107 0.17 -3.78 -18.66
C THR A 107 1.10 -2.93 -17.79
N THR A 108 2.19 -2.43 -18.36
CA THR A 108 3.15 -1.57 -17.64
C THR A 108 2.55 -0.21 -17.32
N SER A 109 1.81 0.41 -18.25
CA SER A 109 1.14 1.69 -17.99
C SER A 109 0.08 1.53 -16.88
N ALA A 110 -0.76 0.50 -16.94
CA ALA A 110 -1.70 0.18 -15.87
C ALA A 110 -1.02 -0.08 -14.52
N PHE A 111 0.08 -0.84 -14.51
CA PHE A 111 0.87 -1.07 -13.30
C PHE A 111 1.39 0.24 -12.70
N LEU A 112 1.98 1.13 -13.51
CA LEU A 112 2.50 2.41 -13.04
C LEU A 112 1.39 3.28 -12.44
N SER A 113 0.24 3.40 -13.10
CA SER A 113 -0.89 4.17 -12.57
C SER A 113 -1.41 3.62 -11.26
N VAL A 114 -1.51 2.30 -11.11
CA VAL A 114 -1.93 1.68 -9.84
C VAL A 114 -0.91 1.93 -8.75
N VAL A 115 0.39 1.76 -9.03
CA VAL A 115 1.47 1.99 -8.06
C VAL A 115 1.48 3.44 -7.59
N VAL A 116 1.37 4.41 -8.51
CA VAL A 116 1.30 5.83 -8.18
C VAL A 116 0.04 6.14 -7.38
N CYS A 117 -1.13 5.69 -7.86
CA CYS A 117 -2.40 5.90 -7.17
C CYS A 117 -2.38 5.33 -5.75
N LEU A 118 -2.05 4.05 -5.60
CA LEU A 118 -2.06 3.36 -4.31
C LEU A 118 -0.97 3.88 -3.39
N GLY A 119 0.20 4.25 -3.93
CA GLY A 119 1.29 4.86 -3.17
C GLY A 119 0.92 6.22 -2.60
N LEU A 120 0.36 7.12 -3.41
CA LEU A 120 -0.09 8.45 -2.95
C LEU A 120 -1.32 8.36 -2.04
N PHE A 121 -2.25 7.47 -2.34
CA PHE A 121 -3.36 7.17 -1.43
C PHE A 121 -2.83 6.74 -0.05
N THR A 122 -1.93 5.75 -0.01
CA THR A 122 -1.40 5.22 1.26
C THR A 122 -0.48 6.20 1.97
N THR A 123 0.25 7.05 1.24
CA THR A 123 1.07 8.16 1.76
C THR A 123 0.32 8.99 2.78
N ALA A 124 -0.95 9.32 2.51
CA ALA A 124 -1.76 10.13 3.41
C ALA A 124 -2.05 9.43 4.76
N ARG A 125 -2.17 8.09 4.78
CA ARG A 125 -2.31 7.31 6.03
C ARG A 125 -0.99 7.22 6.79
N VAL A 126 0.10 6.89 6.10
CA VAL A 126 1.43 6.83 6.71
C VAL A 126 1.81 8.18 7.32
N CYS A 127 1.49 9.28 6.63
CA CYS A 127 1.69 10.64 7.14
C CYS A 127 0.97 10.87 8.48
N GLU A 128 -0.26 10.37 8.64
CA GLU A 128 -0.97 10.46 9.91
C GLU A 128 -0.30 9.64 10.99
N GLN A 129 0.16 8.41 10.70
CA GLN A 129 0.86 7.58 11.66
C GLN A 129 2.16 8.26 12.13
N VAL A 130 2.95 8.80 11.22
CA VAL A 130 4.20 9.51 11.56
C VAL A 130 3.90 10.74 12.42
N ARG A 131 2.88 11.53 12.05
CA ARG A 131 2.46 12.70 12.83
C ARG A 131 2.01 12.32 14.24
N THR A 132 1.12 11.34 14.38
CA THR A 132 0.62 10.89 15.69
C THR A 132 1.72 10.25 16.52
N GLY A 133 2.64 9.52 15.90
CA GLY A 133 3.83 8.96 16.54
C GLY A 133 4.74 10.00 17.16
N ILE A 134 5.02 11.08 16.44
CA ILE A 134 5.81 12.22 16.96
C ILE A 134 5.05 12.92 18.09
N GLN A 135 3.76 13.16 17.91
CA GLN A 135 2.92 13.86 18.91
C GLN A 135 2.66 13.04 20.18
N ALA A 136 2.78 11.71 20.12
CA ALA A 136 2.68 10.84 21.29
C ALA A 136 3.88 10.96 22.23
N LEU A 137 5.00 11.53 21.78
CA LEU A 137 6.19 11.70 22.60
C LEU A 137 6.00 12.80 23.66
N PRO A 138 6.59 12.66 24.86
CA PRO A 138 6.54 13.70 25.88
C PRO A 138 7.17 15.00 25.38
N LYS A 139 6.45 16.13 25.51
CA LYS A 139 6.93 17.46 25.07
C LYS A 139 8.27 17.86 25.70
N GLY A 140 8.59 17.34 26.89
CA GLY A 140 9.87 17.57 27.57
C GLY A 140 11.10 17.08 26.79
N GLN A 141 10.96 16.08 25.92
CA GLN A 141 12.05 15.57 25.07
C GLN A 141 12.58 16.64 24.12
N GLU A 142 11.67 17.40 23.49
CA GLU A 142 12.04 18.52 22.63
C GLU A 142 12.71 19.64 23.44
N SER A 143 12.13 20.02 24.59
CA SER A 143 12.68 21.07 25.46
C SER A 143 14.08 20.72 25.98
N ALA A 144 14.30 19.47 26.39
CA ALA A 144 15.61 18.99 26.84
C ALA A 144 16.64 19.01 25.71
N ALA A 145 16.27 18.56 24.51
CA ALA A 145 17.17 18.60 23.35
C ALA A 145 17.55 20.05 22.98
N ARG A 146 16.61 20.99 23.04
CA ARG A 146 16.88 22.43 22.85
C ARG A 146 17.81 22.99 23.93
N ALA A 147 17.63 22.60 25.19
CA ALA A 147 18.51 23.00 26.29
C ALA A 147 19.95 22.50 26.12
N MET A 148 20.12 21.32 25.49
CA MET A 148 21.42 20.77 25.10
C MET A 148 22.03 21.44 23.85
N GLY A 149 21.39 22.47 23.29
CA GLY A 149 21.89 23.22 22.13
C GLY A 149 21.58 22.59 20.77
N PHE A 150 20.71 21.57 20.69
CA PHE A 150 20.37 20.96 19.40
C PHE A 150 19.53 21.91 18.53
N LYS A 151 19.88 21.98 17.25
CA LYS A 151 19.07 22.63 16.21
C LYS A 151 17.86 21.77 15.85
N LEU A 152 16.81 22.37 15.30
CA LEU A 152 15.57 21.67 14.97
C LEU A 152 15.78 20.36 14.16
N PRO A 153 16.57 20.32 13.07
CA PRO A 153 16.80 19.07 12.35
C PRO A 153 17.48 17.98 13.19
N GLN A 154 18.39 18.38 14.09
CA GLN A 154 19.08 17.46 14.99
C GLN A 154 18.11 16.89 16.03
N ILE A 155 17.17 17.69 16.54
CA ILE A 155 16.13 17.21 17.47
C ILE A 155 15.28 16.14 16.79
N TYR A 156 14.83 16.40 15.55
CA TYR A 156 14.03 15.43 14.81
C TYR A 156 14.81 14.15 14.52
N TRP A 157 16.00 14.27 13.94
CA TRP A 157 16.78 13.09 13.52
C TRP A 157 17.31 12.26 14.69
N ASN A 158 17.81 12.91 15.75
CA ASN A 158 18.51 12.21 16.82
C ASN A 158 17.62 11.84 18.01
N VAL A 159 16.48 12.53 18.20
CA VAL A 159 15.64 12.36 19.41
C VAL A 159 14.24 11.88 19.05
N LEU A 160 13.51 12.64 18.22
CA LEU A 160 12.09 12.39 18.00
C LEU A 160 11.84 11.21 17.06
N LEU A 161 12.40 11.23 15.85
CA LEU A 161 12.14 10.22 14.82
C LEU A 161 12.51 8.81 15.27
N PRO A 162 13.69 8.54 15.87
CA PRO A 162 14.04 7.20 16.31
C PRO A 162 13.07 6.61 17.33
N GLN A 163 12.41 7.45 18.15
CA GLN A 163 11.41 7.00 19.12
C GLN A 163 10.01 6.89 18.48
N ALA A 164 9.61 7.90 17.70
CA ALA A 164 8.34 7.92 16.99
C ALA A 164 8.18 6.71 16.07
N TYR A 165 9.21 6.34 15.31
CA TYR A 165 9.16 5.16 14.43
C TYR A 165 8.90 3.86 15.20
N ARG A 166 9.43 3.72 16.42
CA ARG A 166 9.20 2.52 17.23
C ARG A 166 7.76 2.43 17.74
N ILE A 167 7.13 3.59 17.99
CA ILE A 167 5.73 3.67 18.43
C ILE A 167 4.77 3.34 17.28
N ILE A 168 5.11 3.72 16.04
CA ILE A 168 4.17 3.61 14.90
C ILE A 168 4.33 2.33 14.10
N ILE A 169 5.30 1.45 14.38
CA ILE A 169 5.44 0.18 13.67
C ILE A 169 4.14 -0.65 13.71
N PRO A 170 3.47 -0.85 14.87
CA PRO A 170 2.23 -1.62 14.91
C PRO A 170 1.10 -1.07 13.99
N PRO A 171 0.77 0.23 14.00
CA PRO A 171 -0.21 0.74 13.03
C PRO A 171 0.31 0.72 11.58
N LEU A 172 1.62 0.88 11.33
CA LEU A 172 2.19 0.69 9.99
C LEU A 172 2.04 -0.74 9.47
N THR A 173 2.10 -1.76 10.34
CA THR A 173 1.77 -3.15 9.98
C THR A 173 0.36 -3.26 9.42
N SER A 174 -0.60 -2.59 10.04
CA SER A 174 -2.00 -2.62 9.59
C SER A 174 -2.17 -1.92 8.24
N GLU A 175 -1.52 -0.77 8.05
CA GLU A 175 -1.51 -0.08 6.76
C GLU A 175 -0.84 -0.92 5.67
N PHE A 176 0.28 -1.58 5.97
CA PHE A 176 0.97 -2.46 5.03
C PHE A 176 0.07 -3.59 4.54
N LEU A 177 -0.62 -4.28 5.45
CA LEU A 177 -1.59 -5.33 5.09
C LEU A 177 -2.76 -4.79 4.26
N ASN A 178 -3.20 -3.56 4.54
CA ASN A 178 -4.24 -2.91 3.74
C ASN A 178 -3.79 -2.58 2.32
N VAL A 179 -2.51 -2.24 2.10
CA VAL A 179 -1.98 -2.04 0.74
C VAL A 179 -2.16 -3.30 -0.11
N PHE A 180 -1.80 -4.48 0.42
CA PHE A 180 -1.97 -5.76 -0.29
C PHE A 180 -3.42 -6.08 -0.62
N LYS A 181 -4.36 -5.72 0.24
CA LYS A 181 -5.80 -5.89 -0.05
C LYS A 181 -6.27 -4.90 -1.11
N ASN A 182 -5.79 -3.66 -1.05
CA ASN A 182 -6.19 -2.58 -1.94
C ASN A 182 -5.61 -2.70 -3.35
N THR A 183 -4.62 -3.58 -3.60
CA THR A 183 -4.17 -3.86 -4.97
C THR A 183 -5.28 -4.43 -5.84
N SER A 184 -6.29 -5.07 -5.25
CA SER A 184 -7.41 -5.69 -5.98
C SER A 184 -8.25 -4.69 -6.78
N VAL A 185 -8.17 -3.39 -6.45
CA VAL A 185 -8.81 -2.30 -7.20
C VAL A 185 -8.22 -2.21 -8.60
N ALA A 186 -6.96 -2.64 -8.82
CA ALA A 186 -6.32 -2.67 -10.13
C ALA A 186 -7.06 -3.55 -11.16
N SER A 187 -7.80 -4.57 -10.70
CA SER A 187 -8.66 -5.39 -11.58
C SER A 187 -9.70 -4.57 -12.35
N LEU A 188 -10.07 -3.39 -11.83
CA LEU A 188 -11.09 -2.52 -12.43
C LEU A 188 -10.58 -1.73 -13.64
N ILE A 189 -9.27 -1.65 -13.83
CA ILE A 189 -8.65 -1.06 -15.03
C ILE A 189 -8.03 -2.13 -15.95
N GLY A 190 -8.34 -3.41 -15.69
CA GLY A 190 -7.89 -4.54 -16.52
C GLY A 190 -6.48 -5.05 -16.22
N LEU A 191 -5.85 -4.64 -15.12
CA LEU A 191 -4.57 -5.23 -14.72
C LEU A 191 -4.80 -6.64 -14.14
N MET A 192 -4.11 -7.63 -14.71
CA MET A 192 -4.36 -9.04 -14.41
C MET A 192 -3.66 -9.52 -13.11
N GLU A 193 -3.96 -8.86 -12.00
CA GLU A 193 -3.55 -9.26 -10.65
C GLU A 193 -4.45 -10.38 -10.08
N LEU A 194 -4.21 -10.82 -8.85
CA LEU A 194 -4.85 -12.00 -8.26
C LEU A 194 -6.39 -12.00 -8.34
N LEU A 195 -7.08 -10.90 -8.02
CA LEU A 195 -8.54 -10.84 -8.13
C LEU A 195 -9.01 -10.86 -9.59
N ALA A 196 -8.31 -10.18 -10.50
CA ALA A 196 -8.61 -10.24 -11.93
C ALA A 196 -8.45 -11.66 -12.51
N GLN A 197 -7.35 -12.34 -12.20
CA GLN A 197 -7.09 -13.74 -12.59
C GLN A 197 -8.16 -14.69 -12.02
N THR A 198 -8.64 -14.42 -10.81
CA THR A 198 -9.73 -15.18 -10.18
C THR A 198 -11.03 -15.03 -10.96
N LYS A 199 -11.40 -13.80 -11.35
CA LYS A 199 -12.60 -13.54 -12.15
C LYS A 199 -12.50 -14.21 -13.51
N GLN A 200 -11.35 -14.10 -14.16
CA GLN A 200 -11.09 -14.70 -15.47
C GLN A 200 -11.16 -16.24 -15.41
N THR A 201 -10.61 -16.85 -14.35
CA THR A 201 -10.71 -18.30 -14.12
C THR A 201 -12.15 -18.74 -13.90
N ALA A 202 -12.91 -18.01 -13.08
CA ALA A 202 -14.32 -18.30 -12.82
C ALA A 202 -15.16 -18.23 -14.10
N GLU A 203 -14.86 -17.27 -14.99
CA GLU A 203 -15.57 -17.06 -16.24
C GLU A 203 -15.25 -18.14 -17.28
N PHE A 204 -13.97 -18.44 -17.53
CA PHE A 204 -13.60 -19.44 -18.55
C PHE A 204 -13.87 -20.89 -18.12
N SER A 205 -13.71 -21.20 -16.85
CA SER A 205 -13.91 -22.58 -16.36
C SER A 205 -15.34 -22.87 -15.91
N ALA A 206 -16.19 -21.84 -15.76
CA ALA A 206 -17.50 -21.91 -15.12
C ALA A 206 -17.51 -22.45 -13.67
N ASN A 207 -16.34 -22.56 -13.02
CA ASN A 207 -16.19 -23.02 -11.64
C ASN A 207 -16.00 -21.85 -10.67
N LEU A 208 -17.10 -21.13 -10.41
CA LEU A 208 -17.10 -19.91 -9.58
C LEU A 208 -16.64 -20.18 -8.14
N PHE A 209 -17.12 -21.25 -7.52
CA PHE A 209 -16.87 -21.52 -6.10
C PHE A 209 -15.41 -21.90 -5.85
N GLU A 210 -14.82 -22.76 -6.68
CA GLU A 210 -13.41 -23.15 -6.60
C GLU A 210 -12.52 -21.94 -6.80
N ALA A 211 -12.77 -21.15 -7.85
CA ALA A 211 -11.94 -19.99 -8.18
C ALA A 211 -11.85 -18.99 -7.01
N PHE A 212 -13.00 -18.58 -6.45
CA PHE A 212 -13.02 -17.65 -5.33
C PHE A 212 -12.56 -18.28 -4.01
N THR A 213 -12.77 -19.58 -3.80
CA THR A 213 -12.25 -20.27 -2.61
C THR A 213 -10.72 -20.32 -2.63
N LEU A 214 -10.12 -20.67 -3.77
CA LEU A 214 -8.66 -20.66 -3.92
C LEU A 214 -8.10 -19.25 -3.74
N ALA A 215 -8.71 -18.24 -4.38
CA ALA A 215 -8.30 -16.84 -4.21
C ALA A 215 -8.34 -16.40 -2.73
N THR A 216 -9.40 -16.77 -2.01
CA THR A 216 -9.55 -16.46 -0.58
C THR A 216 -8.45 -17.12 0.25
N LEU A 217 -8.14 -18.39 -0.01
CA LEU A 217 -7.05 -19.11 0.66
C LEU A 217 -5.68 -18.47 0.36
N ILE A 218 -5.44 -18.03 -0.88
CA ILE A 218 -4.20 -17.35 -1.27
C ILE A 218 -4.10 -16.01 -0.54
N TYR A 219 -5.12 -15.15 -0.60
CA TYR A 219 -5.11 -13.86 0.10
C TYR A 219 -4.96 -14.03 1.61
N PHE A 220 -5.65 -15.01 2.21
CA PHE A 220 -5.53 -15.31 3.63
C PHE A 220 -4.11 -15.75 4.00
N THR A 221 -3.54 -16.70 3.26
CA THR A 221 -2.18 -17.21 3.49
C THR A 221 -1.15 -16.11 3.31
N LEU A 222 -1.29 -15.29 2.27
CA LEU A 222 -0.44 -14.12 2.02
C LEU A 222 -0.51 -13.15 3.20
N ASN A 223 -1.72 -12.70 3.59
CA ASN A 223 -1.87 -11.76 4.70
C ASN A 223 -1.37 -12.33 6.04
N MET A 224 -1.61 -13.61 6.30
CA MET A 224 -1.13 -14.27 7.51
C MET A 224 0.40 -14.34 7.53
N SER A 225 1.03 -14.69 6.40
CA SER A 225 2.50 -14.71 6.28
C SER A 225 3.12 -13.33 6.49
N LEU A 226 2.54 -12.29 5.89
CA LEU A 226 2.97 -10.90 6.06
C LEU A 226 2.78 -10.42 7.50
N MET A 227 1.66 -10.78 8.15
CA MET A 227 1.43 -10.45 9.56
C MET A 227 2.46 -11.11 10.47
N LEU A 228 2.79 -12.38 10.24
CA LEU A 228 3.83 -13.08 11.00
C LEU A 228 5.20 -12.40 10.81
N LEU A 229 5.55 -12.02 9.58
CA LEU A 229 6.78 -11.28 9.29
C LEU A 229 6.80 -9.93 10.02
N MET A 230 5.70 -9.17 10.00
CA MET A 230 5.62 -7.88 10.68
C MET A 230 5.62 -8.01 12.20
N ARG A 231 5.05 -9.08 12.78
CA ARG A 231 5.18 -9.38 14.22
C ARG A 231 6.63 -9.62 14.64
N LEU A 232 7.48 -10.18 13.77
CA LEU A 232 8.91 -10.31 14.06
C LEU A 232 9.60 -8.95 14.08
N VAL A 233 9.23 -8.05 13.16
CA VAL A 233 9.72 -6.66 13.13
C VAL A 233 9.28 -5.91 14.39
N GLU A 234 8.00 -6.01 14.76
CA GLU A 234 7.44 -5.41 15.98
C GLU A 234 8.20 -5.87 17.23
N LYS A 235 8.39 -7.19 17.41
CA LYS A 235 9.11 -7.73 18.56
C LYS A 235 10.55 -7.24 18.65
N LYS A 236 11.23 -7.07 17.50
CA LYS A 236 12.62 -6.62 17.46
C LYS A 236 12.78 -5.15 17.81
N VAL A 237 11.75 -4.33 17.54
CA VAL A 237 11.81 -2.88 17.68
C VAL A 237 11.07 -2.36 18.92
N ALA A 238 10.31 -3.24 19.59
CA ALA A 238 9.60 -2.93 20.83
C ALA A 238 10.54 -2.32 21.90
N VAL A 239 10.13 -1.17 22.45
CA VAL A 239 10.83 -0.52 23.57
C VAL A 239 10.04 -0.77 24.86
N PRO A 240 10.61 -1.47 25.85
CA PRO A 240 9.97 -1.65 27.15
C PRO A 240 9.61 -0.31 27.79
N GLY A 241 8.36 -0.15 28.23
CA GLY A 241 7.91 1.02 29.00
C GLY A 241 7.32 2.20 28.20
N LEU A 242 7.47 2.24 26.87
CA LEU A 242 6.65 3.09 26.01
C LEU A 242 5.38 2.30 25.69
N ILE A 243 4.23 2.81 26.12
CA ILE A 243 2.94 2.12 26.01
C ILE A 243 2.72 1.71 24.55
N SER A 244 2.87 0.41 24.24
CA SER A 244 2.30 -0.14 23.02
C SER A 244 0.79 -0.18 23.23
N VAL A 245 0.12 0.92 22.93
CA VAL A 245 -1.34 0.94 22.86
C VAL A 245 -1.71 0.06 21.66
N GLY A 246 -1.90 -1.22 21.90
CA GLY A 246 -2.16 -2.20 20.85
C GLY A 246 -2.08 -3.63 21.39
N GLY A 247 -3.04 -4.01 22.23
CA GLY A 247 -3.13 -5.38 22.73
C GLY A 247 -4.03 -5.55 23.95
N LYS A 248 -5.33 -5.28 23.79
CA LYS A 248 -6.38 -6.10 24.41
C LYS A 248 -7.26 -6.64 23.29
#